data_AF-A0A673AU97-F1
#
_entry.id   AF-A0A673AU97-F1
#
_cell.length_a   1.000
_cell.length_b   1.000
_cell.length_c   1.000
_cell.angle_alpha   90.00
_cell.angle_beta   90.00
_cell.angle_gamma   90.00
#
_symmetry.space_group_name_H-M   'P 1'
#
loop_
_entity.id
_entity.type
_entity.pdbx_description
1 polymer ?
#
loop_
_entity_poly.entity_id
_entity_poly.type
_entity_poly.pdbx_seq_one_letter_code
_entity_poly.pdbx_strand_id
1 'polypeptide(L)'
;MFLNCMDINMWTHHEPEVGTNPVQVEVGDFDEAIDVEEETVEDIVDNPCLNYHCKKGKVCEVDEGNTPMCVCQDPSTCPPADAEFEHVCGTDNKTYDSSCHFFATKCALEGTKKGHKLHLDYIGPCKYIETCLDSELNEFPLRMRDWLKNVLVTLYERDEDNNLLTEKQKLRVKKIYENEKRLQAGDHSLDLLAHDFEKNYNMYIFPVHWQFGQLDQHPVDGYLTHTELAPLRAPLIPMEHCTTRFFEECDSDSDKYIALEEWASCFGLKERKYGRVI
;
A
#
# COMPACT_ATOMS: atom_id res chain seq x y z
N MET A 1 -7.82 -20.15 -71.27
CA MET A 1 -6.37 -20.18 -71.57
C MET A 1 -5.67 -20.03 -70.22
N PHE A 2 -4.93 -21.04 -69.73
CA PHE A 2 -3.64 -21.60 -70.25
C PHE A 2 -2.47 -20.63 -69.96
N LEU A 3 -1.32 -21.00 -69.36
CA LEU A 3 -0.76 -22.20 -68.68
C LEU A 3 0.20 -21.69 -67.56
N ASN A 4 0.74 -22.40 -66.55
CA ASN A 4 0.56 -23.69 -65.84
C ASN A 4 1.20 -23.49 -64.42
N CYS A 5 0.99 -24.26 -63.34
CA CYS A 5 1.07 -25.72 -63.06
C CYS A 5 2.49 -26.36 -63.07
N MET A 6 3.04 -26.56 -61.87
CA MET A 6 3.48 -27.85 -61.28
C MET A 6 3.81 -27.58 -59.79
N ASP A 7 3.26 -28.23 -58.75
CA ASP A 7 2.83 -29.63 -58.50
C ASP A 7 4.03 -30.61 -58.46
N ILE A 8 4.16 -31.66 -57.63
CA ILE A 8 3.29 -32.42 -56.68
C ILE A 8 4.28 -33.23 -55.74
N ASN A 9 4.07 -33.86 -54.56
CA ASN A 9 3.05 -34.23 -53.53
C ASN A 9 3.86 -34.36 -52.18
N MET A 10 3.41 -34.59 -50.92
CA MET A 10 2.20 -35.07 -50.19
C MET A 10 2.02 -36.61 -50.02
N TRP A 11 1.59 -37.05 -48.81
CA TRP A 11 1.25 -38.44 -48.35
C TRP A 11 2.44 -39.42 -48.10
N THR A 12 2.45 -40.42 -47.18
CA THR A 12 1.81 -40.67 -45.85
C THR A 12 2.54 -41.83 -45.10
N HIS A 13 2.27 -41.98 -43.78
CA HIS A 13 2.52 -43.13 -42.87
C HIS A 13 3.13 -44.46 -43.39
N HIS A 14 4.14 -44.95 -42.65
CA HIS A 14 4.24 -46.37 -42.27
C HIS A 14 5.05 -46.56 -40.97
N GLU A 15 4.54 -47.40 -40.06
CA GLU A 15 5.35 -48.13 -39.08
C GLU A 15 5.57 -49.56 -39.62
N PRO A 16 6.65 -50.24 -39.19
CA PRO A 16 6.42 -51.59 -38.65
C PRO A 16 7.27 -51.94 -37.41
N GLU A 17 6.90 -53.05 -36.78
CA GLU A 17 7.33 -53.48 -35.45
C GLU A 17 8.63 -54.31 -35.36
N VAL A 18 9.20 -54.29 -34.14
CA VAL A 18 9.91 -55.38 -33.43
C VAL A 18 11.17 -56.02 -34.05
N GLY A 19 12.26 -55.94 -33.27
CA GLY A 19 13.33 -56.93 -33.23
C GLY A 19 13.78 -57.14 -31.79
N THR A 20 13.57 -58.34 -31.23
CA THR A 20 13.96 -58.68 -29.84
C THR A 20 15.42 -59.12 -29.76
N ASN A 21 16.06 -58.90 -28.60
CA ASN A 21 17.38 -59.43 -28.31
C ASN A 21 17.39 -60.07 -26.89
N PRO A 22 17.53 -61.41 -26.77
CA PRO A 22 17.45 -62.09 -25.48
C PRO A 22 18.82 -62.22 -24.81
N VAL A 23 18.99 -61.60 -23.64
CA VAL A 23 20.02 -61.98 -22.66
C VAL A 23 19.32 -62.17 -21.31
N GLN A 24 19.03 -63.42 -20.97
CA GLN A 24 18.57 -63.77 -19.63
C GLN A 24 19.78 -63.81 -18.69
N VAL A 25 19.67 -63.15 -17.54
CA VAL A 25 20.54 -63.38 -16.39
C VAL A 25 19.62 -63.66 -15.21
N GLU A 26 19.58 -64.92 -14.80
CA GLU A 26 18.89 -65.30 -13.58
C GLU A 26 19.71 -64.82 -12.37
N VAL A 27 19.07 -64.10 -11.46
CA VAL A 27 19.57 -63.80 -10.11
C VAL A 27 18.44 -64.18 -9.17
N GLY A 28 18.73 -65.07 -8.21
CA GLY A 28 17.70 -65.82 -7.48
C GLY A 28 16.97 -65.04 -6.38
N ASP A 29 15.94 -65.69 -5.83
CA ASP A 29 15.19 -65.20 -4.67
C ASP A 29 16.13 -64.88 -3.50
N PHE A 30 15.88 -63.74 -2.85
CA PHE A 30 16.49 -63.38 -1.58
C PHE A 30 15.44 -62.75 -0.68
N ASP A 31 14.63 -63.61 -0.05
CA ASP A 31 13.64 -63.24 0.96
C ASP A 31 14.32 -62.74 2.25
N GLU A 32 14.88 -61.53 2.22
CA GLU A 32 15.20 -60.78 3.44
C GLU A 32 14.06 -59.80 3.72
N ALA A 33 13.28 -60.12 4.75
CA ALA A 33 12.23 -59.25 5.25
C ALA A 33 12.86 -58.00 5.88
N ILE A 34 12.78 -56.88 5.18
CA ILE A 34 13.06 -55.57 5.76
C ILE A 34 11.93 -55.28 6.75
N ASP A 35 12.22 -55.35 8.04
CA ASP A 35 11.36 -54.74 9.06
C ASP A 35 11.25 -53.26 8.72
N VAL A 36 10.06 -52.83 8.32
CA VAL A 36 9.73 -51.42 8.22
C VAL A 36 9.55 -50.94 9.65
N GLU A 37 10.64 -50.45 10.24
CA GLU A 37 10.55 -49.57 11.40
C GLU A 37 9.57 -48.45 11.02
N GLU A 38 8.53 -48.24 11.84
CA GLU A 38 7.63 -47.11 11.66
C GLU A 38 8.47 -45.85 11.88
N GLU A 39 8.94 -45.22 10.78
CA GLU A 39 9.51 -43.88 10.83
C GLU A 39 8.49 -43.00 11.54
N THR A 40 8.81 -42.65 12.79
CA THR A 40 7.95 -41.84 13.64
C THR A 40 7.66 -40.57 12.87
N VAL A 41 6.38 -40.30 12.63
CA VAL A 41 5.94 -39.05 11.99
C VAL A 41 6.65 -37.92 12.71
N GLU A 42 7.62 -37.29 12.06
CA GLU A 42 8.32 -36.16 12.64
C GLU A 42 7.24 -35.12 12.93
N ASP A 43 7.06 -34.78 14.21
CA ASP A 43 6.13 -33.73 14.61
C ASP A 43 6.52 -32.47 13.83
N ILE A 44 5.72 -32.13 12.81
CA ILE A 44 5.94 -30.92 12.02
C ILE A 44 5.67 -29.77 12.98
N VAL A 45 6.73 -29.27 13.61
CA VAL A 45 6.70 -28.09 14.46
C VAL A 45 6.43 -26.91 13.53
N ASP A 46 5.15 -26.66 13.28
CA ASP A 46 4.65 -25.51 12.54
C ASP A 46 5.36 -24.26 13.06
N ASN A 47 6.25 -23.70 12.23
CA ASN A 47 7.11 -22.60 12.63
C ASN A 47 6.21 -21.45 13.12
N PRO A 48 6.26 -21.07 14.41
CA PRO A 48 5.30 -20.13 15.00
C PRO A 48 5.27 -18.77 14.30
N CYS A 49 6.33 -18.40 13.58
CA CYS A 49 6.41 -17.16 12.82
C CYS A 49 5.67 -17.16 11.48
N LEU A 50 5.25 -18.31 10.93
CA LEU A 50 4.59 -18.39 9.61
C LEU A 50 3.30 -17.54 9.51
N ASN A 51 2.57 -17.42 10.62
CA ASN A 51 1.33 -16.64 10.73
C ASN A 51 1.45 -15.46 11.72
N TYR A 52 2.66 -15.12 12.19
CA TYR A 52 2.89 -14.09 13.21
C TYR A 52 3.41 -12.80 12.58
N HIS A 53 2.51 -11.83 12.37
CA HIS A 53 2.86 -10.57 11.72
C HIS A 53 3.40 -9.53 12.69
N CYS A 54 4.66 -9.14 12.49
CA CYS A 54 5.33 -8.08 13.23
C CYS A 54 5.02 -6.67 12.70
N LYS A 55 5.25 -5.65 13.53
CA LYS A 55 5.18 -4.24 13.11
C LYS A 55 6.28 -3.91 12.09
N LYS A 56 6.05 -2.89 11.25
CA LYS A 56 7.02 -2.40 10.25
C LYS A 56 8.43 -2.21 10.84
N GLY A 57 9.44 -2.78 10.18
CA GLY A 57 10.84 -2.75 10.63
C GLY A 57 11.23 -3.87 11.59
N LYS A 58 10.30 -4.79 11.91
CA LYS A 58 10.55 -5.99 12.71
C LYS A 58 10.24 -7.26 11.92
N VAL A 59 11.02 -8.30 12.17
CA VAL A 59 10.80 -9.68 11.70
C VAL A 59 10.46 -10.57 12.89
N CYS A 60 9.77 -11.68 12.63
CA CYS A 60 9.50 -12.68 13.64
C CYS A 60 10.67 -13.68 13.69
N GLU A 61 11.23 -13.86 14.88
CA GLU A 61 12.20 -14.91 15.22
C GLU A 61 11.61 -15.78 16.34
N VAL A 62 12.15 -16.99 16.52
CA VAL A 62 11.66 -17.96 17.52
C VAL A 62 12.66 -18.04 18.68
N ASP A 63 12.15 -18.04 19.92
CA ASP A 63 12.98 -18.14 21.14
C ASP A 63 13.35 -19.59 21.55
N GLU A 64 14.16 -19.73 22.59
CA GLU A 64 14.57 -21.03 23.16
C GLU A 64 13.40 -21.91 23.63
N GLY A 65 12.21 -21.32 23.84
CA GLY A 65 10.97 -21.99 24.23
C GLY A 65 9.97 -22.22 23.09
N ASN A 66 10.41 -22.09 21.83
CA ASN A 66 9.56 -22.16 20.63
C ASN A 66 8.44 -21.09 20.60
N THR A 67 8.70 -19.89 21.13
CA THR A 67 7.75 -18.77 21.17
C THR A 67 8.13 -17.70 20.12
N PRO A 68 7.18 -17.21 19.30
CA PRO A 68 7.46 -16.16 18.31
C PRO A 68 7.66 -14.79 18.96
N MET A 69 8.72 -14.09 18.57
CA MET A 69 9.11 -12.77 19.05
C MET A 69 9.45 -11.81 17.90
N CYS A 70 9.01 -10.55 18.00
CA CYS A 70 9.35 -9.52 17.01
C CYS A 70 10.66 -8.80 17.34
N VAL A 71 11.75 -9.17 16.68
CA VAL A 71 13.05 -8.46 16.74
C VAL A 71 13.15 -7.42 15.62
N CYS A 72 14.04 -6.43 15.75
CA CYS A 72 14.30 -5.50 14.65
C CYS A 72 14.96 -6.21 13.48
N GLN A 73 14.49 -5.92 12.27
CA GLN A 73 15.10 -6.40 11.04
C GLN A 73 16.49 -5.76 10.83
N ASP A 74 17.47 -6.54 10.40
CA ASP A 74 18.75 -5.98 9.95
C ASP A 74 18.56 -5.36 8.55
N PRO A 75 18.91 -4.07 8.32
CA PRO A 75 18.76 -3.43 7.01
C PRO A 75 19.42 -4.17 5.84
N SER A 76 20.49 -4.95 6.08
CA SER A 76 21.16 -5.75 5.04
C SER A 76 20.35 -6.96 4.54
N THR A 77 19.25 -7.30 5.22
CA THR A 77 18.28 -8.32 4.78
C THR A 77 17.15 -7.76 3.91
N CYS A 78 17.07 -6.44 3.76
CA CYS A 78 16.08 -5.82 2.87
C CYS A 78 16.45 -6.08 1.40
N PRO A 79 15.47 -6.30 0.51
CA PRO A 79 15.73 -6.29 -0.93
C PRO A 79 16.35 -4.94 -1.35
N PRO A 80 17.35 -4.94 -2.26
CA PRO A 80 17.85 -3.71 -2.85
C PRO A 80 16.75 -3.02 -3.66
N ALA A 81 16.91 -1.72 -3.94
CA ALA A 81 16.01 -1.02 -4.84
C ALA A 81 16.41 -1.25 -6.30
N ASP A 82 15.46 -1.69 -7.10
CA ASP A 82 15.58 -1.82 -8.55
C ASP A 82 15.29 -0.49 -9.26
N ALA A 83 14.63 0.47 -8.59
CA ALA A 83 14.30 1.78 -9.16
C ALA A 83 14.32 2.96 -8.17
N GLU A 84 14.49 4.18 -8.70
CA GLU A 84 14.49 5.42 -7.90
C GLU A 84 13.17 5.65 -7.15
N PHE A 85 12.02 5.21 -7.68
CA PHE A 85 10.72 5.40 -7.02
C PHE A 85 10.51 4.50 -5.78
N GLU A 86 11.35 3.48 -5.58
CA GLU A 86 11.29 2.58 -4.43
C GLU A 86 12.01 3.13 -3.19
N HIS A 87 12.90 4.09 -3.42
CA HIS A 87 13.60 4.84 -2.39
C HIS A 87 12.61 5.66 -1.55
N VAL A 88 13.03 6.07 -0.35
CA VAL A 88 12.24 6.94 0.52
C VAL A 88 13.08 8.02 1.18
N CYS A 89 12.47 9.16 1.51
CA CYS A 89 13.10 10.23 2.28
C CYS A 89 12.65 10.19 3.74
N GLY A 90 13.61 10.22 4.67
CA GLY A 90 13.34 10.37 6.10
C GLY A 90 13.36 11.85 6.55
N THR A 91 12.72 12.15 7.69
CA THR A 91 12.71 13.50 8.29
C THR A 91 14.07 14.02 8.75
N ASP A 92 15.14 13.22 8.68
CA ASP A 92 16.53 13.68 8.79
C ASP A 92 17.15 14.10 7.44
N ASN A 93 16.30 14.30 6.42
CA ASN A 93 16.65 14.62 5.02
C ASN A 93 17.67 13.64 4.42
N LYS A 94 17.57 12.37 4.81
CA LYS A 94 18.38 11.28 4.29
C LYS A 94 17.54 10.37 3.39
N THR A 95 18.03 10.12 2.18
CA THR A 95 17.50 9.05 1.33
C THR A 95 17.83 7.68 1.94
N TYR A 96 16.86 6.77 1.87
CA TYR A 96 17.01 5.36 2.17
C TYR A 96 16.61 4.56 0.93
N ASP A 97 17.38 3.50 0.68
CA ASP A 97 17.30 2.69 -0.54
C ASP A 97 15.90 2.12 -0.72
N SER A 98 15.22 1.70 0.35
CA SER A 98 13.78 1.41 0.30
C SER A 98 13.06 1.62 1.63
N SER A 99 11.72 1.58 1.59
CA SER A 99 10.84 1.56 2.76
C SER A 99 11.29 0.54 3.82
N CYS A 100 11.74 -0.65 3.40
CA CYS A 100 12.29 -1.68 4.30
C CYS A 100 13.52 -1.16 5.06
N HIS A 101 14.52 -0.63 4.35
CA HIS A 101 15.74 -0.07 4.94
C HIS A 101 15.45 1.08 5.90
N PHE A 102 14.46 1.93 5.59
CA PHE A 102 14.01 2.99 6.49
C PHE A 102 13.43 2.43 7.80
N PHE A 103 12.46 1.52 7.72
CA PHE A 103 11.79 0.99 8.92
C PHE A 103 12.71 0.11 9.77
N ALA A 104 13.58 -0.70 9.15
CA ALA A 104 14.65 -1.43 9.84
C ALA A 104 15.58 -0.47 10.60
N THR A 105 16.05 0.61 9.95
CA THR A 105 16.88 1.63 10.60
C THR A 105 16.13 2.36 11.72
N LYS A 106 14.83 2.64 11.56
CA LYS A 106 14.01 3.24 12.64
C LYS A 106 13.86 2.29 13.82
N CYS A 107 13.67 0.99 13.59
CA CYS A 107 13.56 -0.01 14.63
C CYS A 107 14.82 -0.09 15.49
N ALA A 108 16.00 -0.11 14.87
CA ALA A 108 17.29 -0.07 15.57
C ALA A 108 17.54 1.22 16.39
N LEU A 109 16.64 2.20 16.30
CA LEU A 109 16.64 3.45 17.07
C LEU A 109 15.46 3.56 18.05
N GLU A 110 14.66 2.51 18.27
CA GLU A 110 13.56 2.50 19.25
C GLU A 110 14.05 2.89 20.66
N GLY A 111 13.21 3.60 21.40
CA GLY A 111 13.55 4.18 22.72
C GLY A 111 14.56 5.33 22.69
N THR A 112 15.21 5.62 21.55
CA THR A 112 16.16 6.74 21.43
C THR A 112 15.47 8.04 20.99
N LYS A 113 15.99 9.19 21.44
CA LYS A 113 15.54 10.51 20.97
C LYS A 113 15.71 10.72 19.46
N LYS A 114 16.54 9.92 18.75
CA LYS A 114 16.60 9.95 17.28
C LYS A 114 15.44 9.16 16.67
N GLY A 115 15.19 7.92 17.11
CA GLY A 115 14.09 7.09 16.61
C GLY A 115 12.71 7.72 16.82
N HIS A 116 12.50 8.42 17.94
CA HIS A 116 11.29 9.21 18.20
C HIS A 116 11.11 10.43 17.28
N LYS A 117 12.14 10.88 16.55
CA LYS A 117 12.06 12.01 15.61
C LYS A 117 12.20 11.61 14.14
N LEU A 118 12.69 10.40 13.87
CA LEU A 118 12.86 9.85 12.54
C LEU A 118 11.50 9.32 12.05
N HIS A 119 10.90 9.98 11.07
CA HIS A 119 9.67 9.54 10.41
C HIS A 119 9.92 9.42 8.91
N LEU A 120 9.05 8.66 8.25
CA LEU A 120 8.96 8.71 6.80
C LEU A 120 8.41 10.08 6.44
N ASP A 121 9.07 10.78 5.52
CA ASP A 121 8.58 12.06 5.02
C ASP A 121 7.79 11.82 3.73
N TYR A 122 8.42 11.22 2.72
CA TYR A 122 7.79 10.89 1.44
C TYR A 122 8.46 9.71 0.74
N ILE A 123 7.76 9.19 -0.27
CA ILE A 123 8.25 8.14 -1.19
C ILE A 123 9.01 8.80 -2.35
N GLY A 124 10.08 8.16 -2.82
CA GLY A 124 11.11 8.72 -3.69
C GLY A 124 12.35 9.20 -2.91
N PRO A 125 13.46 9.49 -3.61
CA PRO A 125 14.67 10.02 -2.98
C PRO A 125 14.45 11.45 -2.48
N CYS A 126 15.24 11.89 -1.49
CA CYS A 126 15.11 13.24 -0.96
C CYS A 126 15.35 14.31 -2.03
N LYS A 127 14.37 15.21 -2.18
CA LYS A 127 14.36 16.35 -3.08
C LYS A 127 14.44 17.67 -2.31
N TYR A 128 14.70 18.76 -3.02
CA TYR A 128 14.39 20.09 -2.49
C TYR A 128 12.86 20.26 -2.39
N ILE A 129 12.40 20.81 -1.27
CA ILE A 129 10.99 21.15 -1.03
C ILE A 129 10.90 22.67 -0.90
N GLU A 130 9.98 23.28 -1.63
CA GLU A 130 9.75 24.73 -1.60
C GLU A 130 9.04 25.15 -0.30
N THR A 131 9.28 26.38 0.15
CA THR A 131 8.68 26.89 1.39
C THR A 131 7.21 27.26 1.17
N CYS A 132 6.28 26.50 1.74
CA CYS A 132 4.85 26.79 1.68
C CYS A 132 4.52 28.20 2.22
N LEU A 133 4.08 29.07 1.31
CA LEU A 133 3.72 30.45 1.61
C LEU A 133 2.34 30.53 2.28
N ASP A 134 2.10 31.59 3.06
CA ASP A 134 0.82 31.77 3.76
C ASP A 134 -0.38 31.80 2.81
N SER A 135 -0.22 32.32 1.60
CA SER A 135 -1.26 32.28 0.56
C SER A 135 -1.59 30.85 0.13
N GLU A 136 -0.57 30.03 -0.13
CA GLU A 136 -0.72 28.64 -0.58
C GLU A 136 -1.38 27.78 0.51
N LEU A 137 -1.02 28.00 1.77
CA LEU A 137 -1.59 27.29 2.91
C LEU A 137 -3.09 27.56 3.07
N ASN A 138 -3.54 28.79 2.79
CA ASN A 138 -4.96 29.14 2.79
C ASN A 138 -5.72 28.48 1.61
N GLU A 139 -5.04 28.17 0.50
CA GLU A 139 -5.63 27.44 -0.63
C GLU A 139 -5.66 25.91 -0.43
N PHE A 140 -4.65 25.36 0.25
CA PHE A 140 -4.44 23.94 0.46
C PHE A 140 -5.70 23.15 0.89
N PRO A 141 -6.43 23.51 1.97
CA PRO A 141 -7.62 22.75 2.39
C PRO A 141 -8.78 22.79 1.39
N LEU A 142 -8.84 23.78 0.49
CA LEU A 142 -9.84 23.84 -0.57
C LEU A 142 -9.45 22.89 -1.71
N ARG A 143 -8.19 22.97 -2.17
CA ARG A 143 -7.66 22.17 -3.29
C ARG A 143 -7.55 20.69 -2.93
N MET A 144 -7.01 20.36 -1.77
CA MET A 144 -6.94 18.99 -1.24
C MET A 144 -8.33 18.36 -1.11
N ARG A 145 -9.32 19.08 -0.57
CA ARG A 145 -10.68 18.55 -0.39
C ARG A 145 -11.41 18.28 -1.71
N ASP A 146 -11.17 19.08 -2.75
CA ASP A 146 -11.67 18.79 -4.10
C ASP A 146 -10.95 17.59 -4.73
N TRP A 147 -9.62 17.53 -4.58
CA TRP A 147 -8.79 16.41 -5.02
C TRP A 147 -9.26 15.07 -4.40
N LEU A 148 -9.51 15.01 -3.09
CA LEU A 148 -10.02 13.82 -2.41
C LEU A 148 -11.37 13.34 -2.98
N LYS A 149 -12.30 14.27 -3.26
CA LYS A 149 -13.58 13.95 -3.93
C LYS A 149 -13.33 13.35 -5.32
N ASN A 150 -12.46 13.96 -6.11
CA ASN A 150 -12.19 13.53 -7.48
C ASN A 150 -11.45 12.19 -7.54
N VAL A 151 -10.43 11.97 -6.69
CA VAL A 151 -9.72 10.69 -6.54
C VAL A 151 -10.71 9.57 -6.24
N LEU A 152 -11.58 9.76 -5.24
CA LEU A 152 -12.53 8.74 -4.84
C LEU A 152 -13.58 8.44 -5.93
N VAL A 153 -13.99 9.44 -6.71
CA VAL A 153 -14.84 9.26 -7.90
C VAL A 153 -14.11 8.47 -8.99
N THR A 154 -12.85 8.82 -9.30
CA THR A 154 -12.05 8.10 -10.31
C THR A 154 -11.67 6.68 -9.87
N LEU A 155 -11.56 6.39 -8.58
CA LEU A 155 -11.46 5.02 -8.07
C LEU A 155 -12.76 4.24 -8.37
N TYR A 156 -13.93 4.80 -8.07
CA TYR A 156 -15.22 4.19 -8.38
C TYR A 156 -15.47 3.99 -9.88
N GLU A 157 -14.99 4.90 -10.74
CA GLU A 157 -15.03 4.76 -12.20
C GLU A 157 -14.16 3.63 -12.75
N ARG A 158 -13.13 3.18 -11.99
CA ARG A 158 -12.16 2.14 -12.38
C ARG A 158 -12.37 0.79 -11.72
N ASP A 159 -13.32 0.68 -10.78
CA ASP A 159 -13.51 -0.50 -9.93
C ASP A 159 -14.33 -1.61 -10.62
N GLU A 160 -13.92 -1.99 -11.83
CA GLU A 160 -14.60 -2.99 -12.66
C GLU A 160 -14.63 -4.38 -12.00
N ASP A 161 -13.50 -4.78 -11.40
CA ASP A 161 -13.31 -6.07 -10.72
C ASP A 161 -13.74 -6.08 -9.24
N ASN A 162 -14.31 -4.98 -8.74
CA ASN A 162 -14.80 -4.84 -7.37
C ASN A 162 -13.71 -4.90 -6.27
N ASN A 163 -12.46 -4.62 -6.62
CA ASN A 163 -11.27 -4.77 -5.77
C ASN A 163 -10.73 -3.45 -5.18
N LEU A 164 -11.20 -2.27 -5.64
CA LEU A 164 -10.74 -0.96 -5.14
C LEU A 164 -11.58 -0.43 -3.97
N LEU A 165 -12.90 -0.66 -4.00
CA LEU A 165 -13.84 -0.18 -2.99
C LEU A 165 -14.77 -1.31 -2.53
N THR A 166 -15.04 -1.36 -1.23
CA THR A 166 -16.08 -2.25 -0.68
C THR A 166 -17.48 -1.78 -1.09
N GLU A 167 -18.46 -2.69 -1.13
CA GLU A 167 -19.86 -2.38 -1.49
C GLU A 167 -20.46 -1.20 -0.71
N LYS A 168 -20.13 -1.10 0.58
CA LYS A 168 -20.55 0.00 1.47
C LYS A 168 -19.94 1.34 1.04
N GLN A 169 -18.70 1.34 0.55
CA GLN A 169 -18.02 2.52 0.02
C GLN A 169 -18.57 2.86 -1.38
N LYS A 170 -18.68 1.89 -2.31
CA LYS A 170 -19.29 2.08 -3.64
C LYS A 170 -20.67 2.73 -3.57
N LEU A 171 -21.57 2.23 -2.71
CA LEU A 171 -22.92 2.78 -2.54
C LEU A 171 -22.93 4.25 -2.03
N ARG A 172 -21.82 4.73 -1.44
CA ARG A 172 -21.64 6.13 -1.07
C ARG A 172 -21.01 6.94 -2.22
N VAL A 173 -19.96 6.44 -2.89
CA VAL A 173 -19.34 7.15 -4.04
C VAL A 173 -20.31 7.28 -5.20
N LYS A 174 -21.11 6.25 -5.49
CA LYS A 174 -22.15 6.26 -6.52
C LYS A 174 -23.08 7.49 -6.39
N LYS A 175 -23.48 7.85 -5.17
CA LYS A 175 -24.34 9.02 -4.87
C LYS A 175 -23.65 10.38 -5.05
N ILE A 176 -22.32 10.39 -5.16
CA ILE A 176 -21.50 11.55 -5.52
C ILE A 176 -21.31 11.57 -7.05
N TYR A 177 -20.91 10.43 -7.64
CA TYR A 177 -20.69 10.27 -9.07
C TYR A 177 -21.92 10.63 -9.92
N GLU A 178 -23.08 10.03 -9.60
CA GLU A 178 -24.38 10.22 -10.31
C GLU A 178 -25.03 11.59 -10.03
N ASN A 179 -24.42 12.47 -9.23
CA ASN A 179 -25.06 13.72 -8.84
C ASN A 179 -24.84 14.81 -9.90
N GLU A 180 -25.92 15.27 -10.54
CA GLU A 180 -25.91 16.36 -11.53
C GLU A 180 -25.28 17.67 -11.02
N LYS A 181 -25.26 17.88 -9.69
CA LYS A 181 -24.67 19.07 -9.06
C LYS A 181 -23.20 18.91 -8.68
N ARG A 182 -22.58 17.75 -8.94
CA ARG A 182 -21.15 17.52 -8.66
C ARG A 182 -20.31 18.41 -9.58
N LEU A 183 -19.55 19.32 -8.97
CA LEU A 183 -18.43 19.99 -9.65
C LEU A 183 -17.44 18.91 -10.14
N GLN A 184 -17.24 18.86 -11.46
CA GLN A 184 -16.35 17.91 -12.13
C GLN A 184 -14.87 18.26 -11.88
N ALA A 185 -13.96 17.30 -12.07
CA ALA A 185 -12.53 17.54 -11.99
C ALA A 185 -12.07 18.59 -13.03
N GLY A 186 -11.19 19.50 -12.61
CA GLY A 186 -10.66 20.59 -13.42
C GLY A 186 -9.87 21.57 -12.57
N ASP A 187 -9.22 22.56 -13.19
CA ASP A 187 -8.67 23.71 -12.45
C ASP A 187 -9.78 24.72 -12.19
N HIS A 188 -9.99 25.07 -10.93
CA HIS A 188 -11.13 25.85 -10.44
C HIS A 188 -10.67 26.99 -9.55
N SER A 189 -11.36 28.13 -9.63
CA SER A 189 -11.10 29.25 -8.72
C SER A 189 -11.47 28.92 -7.27
N LEU A 190 -10.77 29.54 -6.33
CA LEU A 190 -11.01 29.36 -4.89
C LEU A 190 -12.46 29.69 -4.50
N ASP A 191 -13.03 30.75 -5.07
CA ASP A 191 -14.43 31.13 -4.88
C ASP A 191 -15.40 30.01 -5.30
N LEU A 192 -15.11 29.31 -6.40
CA LEU A 192 -15.92 28.20 -6.89
C LEU A 192 -15.78 26.97 -5.99
N LEU A 193 -14.57 26.64 -5.55
CA LEU A 193 -14.32 25.53 -4.60
C LEU A 193 -14.96 25.79 -3.22
N ALA A 194 -14.92 27.03 -2.74
CA ALA A 194 -15.58 27.44 -1.50
C ALA A 194 -17.11 27.38 -1.64
N HIS A 195 -17.66 27.96 -2.71
CA HIS A 195 -19.10 27.93 -2.97
C HIS A 195 -19.64 26.50 -3.17
N ASP A 196 -18.93 25.64 -3.90
CA ASP A 196 -19.32 24.24 -4.07
C ASP A 196 -19.29 23.49 -2.74
N PHE A 197 -18.26 23.70 -1.89
CA PHE A 197 -18.22 23.12 -0.55
C PHE A 197 -19.40 23.58 0.32
N GLU A 198 -19.84 24.84 0.23
CA GLU A 198 -21.04 25.30 0.93
C GLU A 198 -22.32 24.61 0.44
N LYS A 199 -22.57 24.57 -0.89
CA LYS A 199 -23.85 24.11 -1.44
C LYS A 199 -23.93 22.58 -1.50
N ASN A 200 -22.82 21.91 -1.77
CA ASN A 200 -22.71 20.47 -1.96
C ASN A 200 -21.98 19.76 -0.81
N TYR A 201 -21.76 20.43 0.34
CA TYR A 201 -21.13 19.95 1.59
C TYR A 201 -21.20 18.43 1.86
N ASN A 202 -22.38 17.81 1.73
CA ASN A 202 -22.56 16.38 2.01
C ASN A 202 -21.74 15.45 1.09
N MET A 203 -21.36 15.89 -0.12
CA MET A 203 -20.47 15.15 -1.02
C MET A 203 -19.05 15.04 -0.48
N TYR A 204 -18.59 16.01 0.31
CA TYR A 204 -17.22 16.09 0.82
C TYR A 204 -17.00 15.34 2.13
N ILE A 205 -18.07 15.03 2.87
CA ILE A 205 -18.00 14.26 4.11
C ILE A 205 -17.37 12.88 3.87
N PHE A 206 -17.82 12.15 2.85
CA PHE A 206 -17.33 10.79 2.63
C PHE A 206 -15.88 10.71 2.14
N PRO A 207 -15.42 11.49 1.14
CA PRO A 207 -14.02 11.54 0.73
C PRO A 207 -13.04 11.88 1.86
N VAL A 208 -13.34 12.90 2.67
CA VAL A 208 -12.47 13.32 3.79
C VAL A 208 -12.33 12.21 4.83
N HIS A 209 -13.42 11.54 5.20
CA HIS A 209 -13.37 10.42 6.16
C HIS A 209 -12.80 9.13 5.57
N TRP A 210 -13.04 8.86 4.28
CA TRP A 210 -12.45 7.71 3.60
C TRP A 210 -10.92 7.83 3.58
N GLN A 211 -10.39 9.00 3.21
CA GLN A 211 -8.95 9.23 3.14
C GLN A 211 -8.26 9.01 4.49
N PHE A 212 -8.85 9.46 5.60
CA PHE A 212 -8.31 9.20 6.94
C PHE A 212 -8.06 7.70 7.15
N GLY A 213 -9.09 6.88 6.90
CA GLY A 213 -9.00 5.42 6.98
C GLY A 213 -8.24 4.72 5.85
N GLN A 214 -7.58 5.46 4.95
CA GLN A 214 -6.55 4.91 4.05
C GLN A 214 -5.13 5.21 4.55
N LEU A 215 -4.98 6.15 5.48
CA LEU A 215 -3.69 6.57 6.06
C LEU A 215 -3.47 5.93 7.43
N ASP A 216 -4.50 5.92 8.29
CA ASP A 216 -4.62 5.24 9.60
C ASP A 216 -4.51 3.71 9.40
N GLN A 217 -3.30 3.18 9.47
CA GLN A 217 -2.96 1.81 9.04
C GLN A 217 -1.74 1.19 9.77
N HIS A 218 -0.86 1.98 10.41
CA HIS A 218 0.45 1.53 10.89
C HIS A 218 0.77 1.93 12.34
N PRO A 219 -0.11 1.64 13.31
CA PRO A 219 -1.26 0.73 13.23
C PRO A 219 -2.56 1.47 12.89
N VAL A 220 -3.67 0.72 12.74
CA VAL A 220 -5.01 1.31 12.80
C VAL A 220 -5.31 1.64 14.27
N ASP A 221 -5.15 2.90 14.68
CA ASP A 221 -5.43 3.37 16.04
C ASP A 221 -6.26 4.66 16.13
N GLY A 222 -6.63 5.26 14.99
CA GLY A 222 -7.48 6.45 14.95
C GLY A 222 -6.71 7.78 14.95
N TYR A 223 -5.40 7.73 14.73
CA TYR A 223 -4.49 8.87 14.63
C TYR A 223 -3.61 8.75 13.38
N LEU A 224 -3.21 9.86 12.77
CA LEU A 224 -2.23 9.86 11.67
C LEU A 224 -0.87 10.34 12.17
N THR A 225 0.14 9.48 12.07
CA THR A 225 1.53 9.92 12.27
C THR A 225 2.07 10.69 11.07
N HIS A 226 3.15 11.45 11.26
CA HIS A 226 3.93 12.04 10.16
C HIS A 226 4.34 11.01 9.07
N THR A 227 4.53 9.75 9.46
CA THR A 227 4.86 8.63 8.57
C THR A 227 3.67 8.23 7.69
N GLU A 228 2.44 8.29 8.22
CA GLU A 228 1.22 7.92 7.50
C GLU A 228 0.69 9.06 6.64
N LEU A 229 1.04 10.31 6.96
CA LEU A 229 0.81 11.46 6.08
C LEU A 229 1.73 11.48 4.84
N ALA A 230 2.74 10.59 4.75
CA ALA A 230 3.70 10.55 3.64
C ALA A 230 3.11 10.41 2.22
N PRO A 231 2.01 9.68 1.97
CA PRO A 231 1.34 9.67 0.66
C PRO A 231 0.79 11.05 0.24
N LEU A 232 0.47 11.92 1.21
CA LEU A 232 0.03 13.30 0.95
C LEU A 232 1.21 14.24 0.64
N ARG A 233 2.45 13.74 0.56
CA ARG A 233 3.65 14.47 0.12
C ARG A 233 4.16 13.97 -1.24
N ALA A 234 3.36 13.18 -1.96
CA ALA A 234 3.69 12.72 -3.31
C ALA A 234 3.47 13.81 -4.37
N PRO A 235 4.24 13.86 -5.48
CA PRO A 235 4.11 14.91 -6.51
C PRO A 235 2.79 14.99 -7.30
N LEU A 236 1.81 14.13 -7.00
CA LEU A 236 0.46 14.14 -7.59
C LEU A 236 -0.59 14.83 -6.69
N ILE A 237 -0.17 15.25 -5.49
CA ILE A 237 -0.99 15.97 -4.52
C ILE A 237 -0.92 17.48 -4.84
N PRO A 238 -2.03 18.23 -4.82
CA PRO A 238 -1.98 19.68 -5.04
C PRO A 238 -1.24 20.37 -3.90
N MET A 239 -0.14 21.07 -4.22
CA MET A 239 0.67 21.85 -3.29
C MET A 239 1.24 20.99 -2.15
N GLU A 240 1.90 19.88 -2.49
CA GLU A 240 2.33 18.86 -1.52
C GLU A 240 3.40 19.35 -0.54
N HIS A 241 4.11 20.42 -0.90
CA HIS A 241 5.04 21.13 -0.02
C HIS A 241 4.35 21.82 1.18
N CYS A 242 3.05 22.11 1.07
CA CYS A 242 2.24 22.64 2.18
C CYS A 242 1.75 21.55 3.15
N THR A 243 1.80 20.27 2.79
CA THR A 243 1.21 19.17 3.59
C THR A 243 1.70 19.14 5.03
N THR A 244 3.01 19.20 5.29
CA THR A 244 3.52 19.16 6.68
C THR A 244 3.06 20.38 7.47
N ARG A 245 3.23 21.60 6.92
CA ARG A 245 2.84 22.84 7.59
C ARG A 245 1.34 22.89 7.88
N PHE A 246 0.51 22.41 6.94
CA PHE A 246 -0.93 22.34 7.13
C PHE A 246 -1.30 21.45 8.32
N PHE A 247 -0.76 20.23 8.39
CA PHE A 247 -1.06 19.34 9.50
C PHE A 247 -0.43 19.79 10.83
N GLU A 248 0.70 20.50 10.81
CA GLU A 248 1.24 21.19 12.00
C GLU A 248 0.34 22.34 12.51
N GLU A 249 -0.51 22.94 11.67
CA GLU A 249 -1.54 23.91 12.06
C GLU A 249 -2.91 23.23 12.38
N CYS A 250 -3.07 21.93 12.07
CA CYS A 250 -4.24 21.11 12.48
C CYS A 250 -4.07 20.44 13.85
N ASP A 251 -2.83 20.06 14.20
CA ASP A 251 -2.38 19.45 15.46
C ASP A 251 -2.63 20.40 16.65
N SER A 252 -3.83 20.31 17.20
CA SER A 252 -4.48 21.33 18.04
C SER A 252 -4.14 21.21 19.51
N ASP A 253 -3.79 20.02 19.99
CA ASP A 253 -3.20 19.81 21.33
C ASP A 253 -1.67 19.65 21.32
N SER A 254 -1.05 19.62 20.12
CA SER A 254 0.39 19.58 19.89
C SER A 254 1.09 18.26 20.25
N ASP A 255 0.38 17.12 20.26
CA ASP A 255 0.96 15.79 20.53
C ASP A 255 1.80 15.19 19.38
N LYS A 256 1.74 15.77 18.18
CA LYS A 256 2.39 15.36 16.91
C LYS A 256 1.75 14.19 16.16
N TYR A 257 0.49 13.91 16.45
CA TYR A 257 -0.41 13.08 15.67
C TYR A 257 -1.53 13.96 15.08
N ILE A 258 -2.37 13.40 14.22
CA ILE A 258 -3.62 14.06 13.78
C ILE A 258 -4.79 13.11 14.07
N ALA A 259 -5.61 13.45 15.05
CA ALA A 259 -6.82 12.71 15.36
C ALA A 259 -7.88 12.91 14.27
N LEU A 260 -8.83 11.96 14.15
CA LEU A 260 -9.94 12.05 13.19
C LEU A 260 -10.75 13.35 13.31
N GLU A 261 -10.87 13.89 14.52
CA GLU A 261 -11.63 15.10 14.82
C GLU A 261 -10.92 16.37 14.32
N GLU A 262 -9.60 16.43 14.48
CA GLU A 262 -8.73 17.51 13.97
C GLU A 262 -8.66 17.49 12.44
N TRP A 263 -8.41 16.31 11.86
CA TRP A 263 -8.45 16.08 10.41
C TRP A 263 -9.78 16.57 9.81
N ALA A 264 -10.91 16.16 10.40
CA ALA A 264 -12.23 16.57 9.93
C ALA A 264 -12.46 18.08 10.11
N SER A 265 -12.01 18.66 11.23
CA SER A 265 -12.06 20.11 11.49
C SER A 265 -11.28 20.91 10.44
N CYS A 266 -10.04 20.50 10.14
CA CYS A 266 -9.14 21.19 9.22
C CYS A 266 -9.66 21.20 7.77
N PHE A 267 -10.39 20.17 7.34
CA PHE A 267 -11.09 20.18 6.05
C PHE A 267 -12.47 20.87 6.08
N GLY A 268 -12.83 21.53 7.18
CA GLY A 268 -14.05 22.33 7.35
C GLY A 268 -15.31 21.50 7.63
N LEU A 269 -15.18 20.25 8.06
CA LEU A 269 -16.33 19.47 8.50
C LEU A 269 -16.83 19.98 9.86
N LYS A 270 -18.09 19.69 10.18
CA LYS A 270 -18.77 20.15 11.39
C LYS A 270 -18.83 18.99 12.37
N GLU A 271 -18.42 19.19 13.62
CA GLU A 271 -18.38 18.23 14.75
C GLU A 271 -19.39 17.06 14.65
N ARG A 272 -20.67 17.38 14.41
CA ARG A 272 -21.78 16.41 14.25
C ARG A 272 -21.62 15.41 13.10
N LYS A 273 -20.52 15.46 12.34
CA LYS A 273 -20.15 14.55 11.26
C LYS A 273 -18.94 13.67 11.58
N TYR A 274 -18.11 14.02 12.57
CA TYR A 274 -16.84 13.34 12.85
C TYR A 274 -17.05 11.83 13.13
N GLY A 275 -17.95 11.49 14.07
CA GLY A 275 -18.18 10.12 14.51
C GLY A 275 -19.22 9.29 13.72
N ARG A 276 -19.36 9.43 12.38
CA ARG A 276 -20.40 8.64 11.65
C ARG A 276 -20.18 8.36 10.16
N VAL A 277 -18.95 8.01 9.75
CA VAL A 277 -18.65 7.85 8.31
C VAL A 277 -17.87 6.58 7.94
N ILE A 278 -17.39 5.79 8.90
CA ILE A 278 -16.78 4.48 8.62
C ILE A 278 -17.86 3.47 8.22
#